data_AF-A0A519W5M4-F1
#
_entry.id   AF-A0A519W5M4-F1
#
_cell.length_a   1.000
_cell.length_b   1.000
_cell.length_c   1.000
_cell.angle_alpha   90.00
_cell.angle_beta   90.00
_cell.angle_gamma   90.00
#
_symmetry.space_group_name_H-M   'P 1'
#
loop_
_entity.id
_entity.type
_entity.pdbx_description
1 polymer ?
#
loop_
_entity_poly.entity_id
_entity_poly.type
_entity_poly.pdbx_seq_one_letter_code
_entity_poly.pdbx_strand_id
1 'polypeptide(L)'
;MLVVSSREFREKQAEYMDKLDNGEQIIIQRGKNKAYAISPITNEDIYFSQQMVQKIKNAILQEEEGKILKGGSGEELENFFKNL
;
A
#
# COMPACT_ATOMS: atom_id res chain seq x y z
N MET A 1 13.23 -1.92 -15.38
CA MET A 1 11.87 -2.44 -15.62
C MET A 1 11.92 -3.44 -16.77
N LEU A 2 11.64 -4.71 -16.49
CA LEU A 2 11.60 -5.80 -17.46
C LEU A 2 10.14 -6.20 -17.73
N VAL A 3 9.76 -6.36 -19.00
CA VAL A 3 8.40 -6.79 -19.39
C VAL A 3 8.48 -8.20 -19.96
N VAL A 4 7.75 -9.14 -19.35
CA VAL A 4 7.79 -10.56 -19.70
C VAL A 4 6.39 -11.09 -19.97
N SER A 5 6.27 -12.11 -20.80
CA SER A 5 4.97 -12.74 -21.02
C SER A 5 4.56 -13.58 -19.82
N SER A 6 3.25 -13.79 -19.60
CA SER A 6 2.77 -14.72 -18.55
C SER A 6 3.28 -16.15 -18.73
N ARG A 7 3.56 -16.57 -19.97
CA ARG A 7 4.12 -17.89 -20.26
C ARG A 7 5.57 -17.99 -19.79
N GLU A 8 6.36 -17.01 -20.19
CA GLU A 8 7.78 -16.94 -19.85
C GLU A 8 8.00 -16.81 -18.34
N PHE A 9 7.23 -15.95 -17.67
CA PHE A 9 7.30 -15.82 -16.22
C PHE A 9 7.03 -17.15 -15.50
N ARG A 10 6.05 -17.93 -15.98
CA ARG A 10 5.74 -19.25 -15.42
C ARG A 10 6.86 -20.26 -15.67
N GLU A 11 7.50 -20.21 -16.84
CA GLU A 11 8.59 -21.13 -17.21
C GLU A 11 9.89 -20.81 -16.46
N LYS A 12 10.13 -19.54 -16.11
CA LYS A 12 11.36 -19.05 -15.47
C LYS A 12 11.11 -18.37 -14.12
N GLN A 13 10.16 -18.87 -13.35
CA GLN A 13 9.68 -18.18 -12.15
C GLN A 13 10.79 -17.88 -11.14
N ALA A 14 11.68 -18.84 -10.86
CA ALA A 14 12.77 -18.67 -9.90
C ALA A 14 13.73 -17.52 -10.31
N GLU A 15 14.17 -17.51 -11.57
CA GLU A 15 15.05 -16.46 -12.11
C GLU A 15 14.45 -15.07 -11.93
N TYR A 16 13.14 -14.92 -12.16
CA TYR A 16 12.46 -13.64 -11.98
C TYR A 16 12.27 -13.25 -10.52
N MET A 17 12.11 -14.22 -9.61
CA MET A 17 12.10 -13.92 -8.16
C MET A 17 13.48 -13.46 -7.68
N ASP A 18 14.56 -14.11 -8.12
CA ASP A 18 15.93 -13.67 -7.78
C ASP A 18 16.18 -12.23 -8.24
N LYS A 19 15.64 -11.85 -9.40
CA LYS A 19 15.70 -10.48 -9.93
C LYS A 19 14.92 -9.49 -9.07
N LEU A 20 13.72 -9.86 -8.62
CA LEU A 20 12.89 -9.05 -7.73
C LEU A 20 13.60 -8.83 -6.39
N ASP A 21 14.25 -9.86 -5.84
CA ASP A 21 15.03 -9.78 -4.61
C ASP A 21 16.25 -8.85 -4.75
N ASN A 22 16.80 -8.73 -5.96
CA ASN A 22 17.85 -7.76 -6.30
C ASN A 22 17.32 -6.34 -6.61
N GLY A 23 16.02 -6.10 -6.43
CA GLY A 23 15.38 -4.79 -6.64
C GLY A 23 14.99 -4.49 -8.09
N GLU A 24 15.02 -5.48 -9.00
CA GLU A 24 14.54 -5.28 -10.36
C GLU A 24 13.00 -5.23 -10.40
N GLN A 25 12.44 -4.26 -11.12
CA GLN A 25 10.99 -4.19 -11.35
C GLN A 25 10.59 -5.07 -12.56
N ILE A 26 9.61 -5.95 -12.35
CA ILE A 26 9.08 -6.85 -13.40
C ILE A 26 7.60 -6.57 -13.66
N ILE A 27 7.25 -6.46 -14.94
CA ILE A 27 5.87 -6.37 -15.43
C ILE A 27 5.54 -7.64 -16.22
N ILE A 28 4.47 -8.33 -15.84
CA ILE A 28 3.97 -9.51 -16.55
C ILE A 28 2.85 -9.07 -17.49
N GLN A 29 3.07 -9.22 -18.79
CA GLN A 29 2.06 -9.02 -19.82
C GLN A 29 1.24 -10.30 -20.04
N ARG A 30 -0.09 -10.21 -19.89
CA ARG A 30 -1.06 -11.28 -20.15
C ARG A 30 -1.95 -10.94 -21.34
N GLY A 31 -1.65 -11.50 -22.50
CA GLY A 31 -2.36 -11.18 -23.74
C GLY A 31 -2.15 -9.72 -24.15
N LYS A 32 -3.09 -9.15 -24.91
CA LYS A 32 -2.91 -7.82 -25.50
C LYS A 32 -3.06 -6.65 -24.51
N ASN A 33 -3.96 -6.77 -23.53
CA ASN A 33 -4.45 -5.60 -22.76
C ASN A 33 -4.37 -5.75 -21.23
N LYS A 34 -3.66 -6.75 -20.70
CA LYS A 34 -3.52 -6.94 -19.25
C LYS A 34 -2.05 -7.00 -18.88
N ALA A 35 -1.66 -6.22 -17.89
CA ALA A 35 -0.33 -6.22 -17.32
C ALA A 35 -0.43 -6.22 -15.80
N TYR A 36 0.52 -6.88 -15.15
CA TYR A 36 0.61 -6.96 -13.69
C TYR A 36 2.03 -6.61 -13.28
N ALA A 37 2.21 -5.71 -12.32
CA ALA A 37 3.50 -5.52 -11.67
C ALA A 37 3.65 -6.57 -10.57
N ILE A 38 4.83 -7.18 -10.48
CA ILE A 38 5.23 -7.93 -9.30
C ILE A 38 6.28 -7.11 -8.56
N SER A 39 6.09 -7.03 -7.25
CA SER A 39 7.03 -6.47 -6.31
C SER A 39 7.17 -7.45 -5.14
N PRO A 40 8.38 -7.63 -4.59
CA PRO A 40 8.55 -8.38 -3.35
C PRO A 40 7.82 -7.65 -2.21
N ILE A 41 7.36 -8.40 -1.21
CA ILE A 41 6.84 -7.85 0.03
C ILE A 41 7.94 -7.93 1.07
N THR A 42 8.28 -6.79 1.65
CA THR A 42 9.25 -6.60 2.71
C THR A 42 8.55 -6.39 4.05
N ASN A 43 9.30 -6.48 5.16
CA ASN A 43 8.76 -6.22 6.50
C ASN A 43 8.33 -4.77 6.71
N GLU A 44 8.75 -3.87 5.82
CA GLU A 44 8.42 -2.44 5.86
C GLU A 44 7.17 -2.11 5.05
N ASP A 45 6.68 -3.05 4.23
CA ASP A 45 5.53 -2.82 3.38
C ASP A 45 4.22 -2.81 4.18
N ILE A 46 3.51 -1.68 4.10
CA ILE A 46 2.20 -1.51 4.73
C ILE A 46 1.12 -1.80 3.68
N TYR A 47 0.36 -2.87 3.90
CA TYR A 47 -0.82 -3.17 3.08
C TYR A 47 -2.04 -2.39 3.58
N PHE A 48 -2.50 -1.43 2.78
CA PHE A 48 -3.74 -0.71 3.06
C PHE A 48 -4.94 -1.45 2.47
N SER A 49 -5.84 -1.95 3.32
CA SER A 49 -7.12 -2.45 2.87
C SER A 49 -7.95 -1.31 2.26
N GLN A 50 -8.89 -1.62 1.35
CA GLN A 50 -9.78 -0.60 0.76
C GLN A 50 -10.53 0.21 1.82
N GLN A 51 -10.94 -0.45 2.91
CA GLN A 51 -11.59 0.22 4.04
C GLN A 51 -10.63 1.17 4.77
N MET A 52 -9.37 0.79 4.95
CA MET A 52 -8.35 1.66 5.56
C MET A 52 -8.04 2.86 4.68
N VAL A 53 -7.88 2.66 3.36
CA VAL A 53 -7.72 3.75 2.39
C VAL A 53 -8.90 4.73 2.48
N GLN A 54 -10.12 4.22 2.57
CA GLN A 54 -11.30 5.08 2.69
C GLN A 54 -11.31 5.87 4.00
N LYS A 55 -10.91 5.24 5.12
CA LYS A 55 -10.77 5.94 6.42
C LYS A 55 -9.73 7.07 6.36
N ILE A 56 -8.58 6.83 5.73
CA ILE A 56 -7.53 7.84 5.55
C ILE A 56 -8.07 9.02 4.72
N LYS A 57 -8.74 8.74 3.59
CA LYS A 57 -9.37 9.79 2.77
C LYS A 57 -10.36 10.62 3.56
N ASN A 58 -11.20 9.97 4.35
CA ASN A 58 -12.17 10.67 5.19
C ASN A 58 -11.49 11.52 6.26
N ALA A 59 -10.39 11.05 6.86
CA ALA A 59 -9.62 11.81 7.85
C ALA A 59 -8.99 13.07 7.24
N ILE A 60 -8.43 12.97 6.03
CA ILE A 60 -7.89 14.11 5.28
C ILE A 60 -8.99 15.15 5.02
N LEU A 61 -10.17 14.70 4.54
CA LEU A 61 -11.31 15.61 4.33
C LEU A 61 -11.78 16.27 5.63
N GLN A 62 -11.78 15.55 6.75
CA GLN A 62 -12.12 16.13 8.05
C GLN A 62 -11.13 17.22 8.47
N GLU A 63 -9.84 17.06 8.19
CA GLU A 63 -8.84 18.10 8.41
C GLU A 63 -9.10 19.34 7.55
N GLU A 64 -9.33 19.15 6.25
CA GLU A 64 -9.62 20.23 5.30
C GLU A 64 -10.91 21.00 5.68
N GLU A 65 -11.91 20.29 6.19
CA GLU A 65 -13.18 20.86 6.68
C GLU A 65 -13.08 21.44 8.10
N GLY A 66 -11.92 21.35 8.76
CA GLY A 66 -11.71 21.81 10.13
C GLY A 66 -12.42 20.96 11.20
N LYS A 67 -12.93 19.78 10.84
CA LYS A 67 -13.56 18.80 11.72
C LYS A 67 -12.51 17.95 12.46
N ILE A 68 -11.51 18.61 13.03
CA ILE A 68 -10.44 17.98 13.80
C ILE A 68 -10.53 18.41 15.26
N LEU A 69 -10.27 17.46 16.15
CA LEU A 69 -10.03 17.75 17.56
C LEU A 69 -8.52 17.88 17.75
N LYS A 70 -8.06 19.06 18.19
CA LYS A 70 -6.67 19.25 18.58
C LYS A 70 -6.51 18.78 20.02
N GLY A 71 -5.69 17.76 20.24
CA GLY A 71 -5.30 17.36 21.58
C GLY A 71 -4.45 18.45 22.23
N GLY A 72 -4.86 18.91 23.40
CA GLY A 72 -4.04 19.76 24.26
C GLY A 72 -3.10 18.93 25.14
N SER A 73 -2.83 19.42 26.34
CA SER A 73 -1.97 18.71 27.31
C SER A 73 -2.50 17.30 27.65
N GLY A 74 -1.65 16.45 28.23
CA GLY A 74 -2.03 15.08 28.60
C GLY A 74 -3.27 15.01 29.50
N GLU A 75 -3.46 15.98 30.40
CA GLU A 75 -4.65 16.08 31.25
C GLU A 75 -5.93 16.42 30.48
N GLU A 76 -5.84 17.27 29.45
CA GLU A 76 -6.98 17.61 28.59
C GLU A 76 -7.46 16.41 27.78
N LEU A 77 -6.51 15.62 27.28
CA LEU A 77 -6.83 14.37 26.59
C LEU A 77 -7.44 13.34 27.55
N GLU A 78 -6.91 13.20 28.76
CA GLU A 78 -7.44 12.26 29.74
C GLU A 78 -8.88 12.61 30.16
N ASN A 79 -9.16 13.90 30.37
CA ASN A 79 -10.52 14.37 30.66
C ASN A 79 -11.47 14.19 29.48
N PHE A 80 -11.00 14.38 28.24
CA PHE A 80 -11.80 14.11 27.05
C PHE A 80 -12.20 12.62 26.97
N PHE A 81 -11.26 11.70 27.18
CA PHE A 81 -11.55 10.25 27.14
C PHE A 81 -12.48 9.77 28.26
N LYS A 82 -12.48 10.42 29.42
CA LYS A 82 -13.40 10.10 30.53
C LYS A 82 -14.86 10.50 30.27
N ASN A 83 -15.10 11.41 29.34
CA ASN A 83 -16.42 11.98 29.04
C ASN A 83 -16.96 11.59 27.64
N LEU A 84 -16.32 10.59 27.01
CA LEU A 84 -16.73 9.96 25.75
C LEU A 84 -17.77 8.86 25.99
#